data_AF-S8BVW4-F1
#
_entry.id   AF-S8BVW4-F1
#
_cell.length_a   1.000
_cell.length_b   1.000
_cell.length_c   1.000
_cell.angle_alpha   90.00
_cell.angle_beta   90.00
_cell.angle_gamma   90.00
#
_symmetry.space_group_name_H-M   'P 1'
#
loop_
_entity.id
_entity.type
_entity.pdbx_description
1 polymer ?
#
loop_
_entity_poly.entity_id
_entity_poly.type
_entity_poly.pdbx_seq_one_letter_code
_entity_poly.pdbx_strand_id
1 'polypeptide(L)'
;MPVGSNSWPGWSNPYRSRRSTDLEINREVEETKAPNLEVTIWRGLYYNIFNFHQRVSIFRPRSPILVFIFGVLLGYFLTSRQSHLVHSVSHIPIIYNQTVNTLGEDFYLYPPLNEERHPAVPSYNSIPENSDILRKARGLVQQFPTTPLFVPFTRNYPMLRQTILSYIAAGWPRSQIYVIDNTGTMDANYRSLLSSGNPFFLDYNQLRGPYRVNILRTPTLLSFSQLQNYMLATAMNRNWTHYYWTHQDVTVLSDEHHSPYRSFYHNILLDLIKLLPRMISEEAIREGKRWGLVFYNFDWLTLVNVGAATDINIGVGSWDTFIPYYHSDCDYYERLRLNGFPILEGKAGDIFDLATYVEDPEVSFFGKPDEKANSRRYRKLRRQLMGMMKDKNSQVERNTWQGEQVAGKGEPWTYDPQAFSRAWWHMTDAGRALYKKKWGTLECQPTLLGKTLENIWDNQVEDDVYVDQDEFIRPKEESPRDACGESEEPAEKFDMLGDDDVPPENLSPLNLTLPTIDS
;
A
#
# COMPACT_ATOMS: atom_id res chain seq x y z
N MET A 1 -34.03 -16.58 -14.86
CA MET A 1 -34.40 -15.46 -15.74
C MET A 1 -35.47 -14.62 -15.05
N PRO A 2 -35.41 -13.28 -15.10
CA PRO A 2 -34.26 -12.35 -15.03
C PRO A 2 -34.26 -11.64 -13.65
N VAL A 3 -33.18 -11.50 -12.87
CA VAL A 3 -31.92 -10.73 -13.00
C VAL A 3 -32.12 -9.32 -13.58
N GLY A 4 -32.42 -8.36 -12.70
CA GLY A 4 -32.42 -6.92 -12.99
C GLY A 4 -31.05 -6.32 -12.71
N SER A 5 -30.40 -5.84 -13.77
CA SER A 5 -29.18 -5.03 -13.74
C SER A 5 -29.53 -3.57 -13.52
N ASN A 6 -29.16 -2.99 -12.38
CA ASN A 6 -29.26 -1.56 -12.15
C ASN A 6 -28.01 -0.85 -12.67
N SER A 7 -28.17 -0.17 -13.80
CA SER A 7 -27.24 0.81 -14.36
C SER A 7 -27.16 2.06 -13.48
N TRP A 8 -25.93 2.55 -13.25
CA TRP A 8 -25.67 3.82 -12.57
C TRP A 8 -25.82 5.03 -13.51
N PRO A 9 -26.28 6.19 -13.01
CA PRO A 9 -26.60 7.37 -13.82
C PRO A 9 -25.37 8.23 -14.16
N GLY A 10 -25.41 8.80 -15.38
CA GLY A 10 -24.40 9.71 -15.91
C GLY A 10 -24.36 11.06 -15.19
N TRP A 11 -23.16 11.63 -15.08
CA TRP A 11 -22.91 12.93 -14.47
C TRP A 11 -22.78 14.02 -15.53
N SER A 12 -23.57 15.08 -15.33
CA SER A 12 -23.57 16.34 -16.07
C SER A 12 -22.42 17.26 -15.64
N ASN A 13 -21.76 17.89 -16.62
CA ASN A 13 -20.63 18.80 -16.44
C ASN A 13 -21.10 20.27 -16.58
N PRO A 14 -20.89 21.16 -15.59
CA PRO A 14 -21.00 22.60 -15.81
C PRO A 14 -19.64 23.28 -15.65
N TYR A 15 -18.98 23.61 -16.77
CA TYR A 15 -17.96 24.67 -16.78
C TYR A 15 -18.18 25.64 -17.94
N ARG A 16 -18.49 26.89 -17.58
CA ARG A 16 -18.52 28.05 -18.45
C ARG A 16 -17.18 28.78 -18.34
N SER A 17 -16.53 28.92 -19.48
CA SER A 17 -15.18 29.47 -19.68
C SER A 17 -15.01 30.93 -19.25
N ARG A 18 -13.82 31.28 -18.75
CA ARG A 18 -13.23 32.62 -18.92
C ARG A 18 -11.78 32.49 -19.37
N ARG A 19 -11.50 33.00 -20.58
CA ARG A 19 -10.17 33.16 -21.19
C ARG A 19 -9.43 34.37 -20.59
N SER A 20 -8.12 34.23 -20.41
CA SER A 20 -7.13 35.33 -20.45
C SER A 20 -5.82 34.72 -20.94
N THR A 21 -5.53 34.79 -22.24
CA THR A 21 -4.55 35.70 -22.87
C THR A 21 -3.11 35.43 -22.44
N ASP A 22 -2.40 34.79 -23.37
CA ASP A 22 -0.98 34.49 -23.39
C ASP A 22 -0.11 35.75 -23.42
N LEU A 23 1.08 35.64 -22.82
CA LEU A 23 2.23 36.51 -23.07
C LEU A 23 3.48 35.61 -23.15
N GLU A 24 3.93 35.37 -24.38
CA GLU A 24 5.22 34.77 -24.72
C GLU A 24 6.38 35.69 -24.30
N ILE A 25 7.38 35.12 -23.64
CA ILE A 25 8.70 35.74 -23.52
C ILE A 25 9.74 34.70 -23.98
N ASN A 26 10.27 34.95 -25.18
CA ASN A 26 11.43 34.26 -25.73
C ASN A 26 12.69 34.65 -24.94
N ARG A 27 13.48 33.65 -24.52
CA ARG A 27 14.86 33.87 -24.07
C ARG A 27 15.75 32.76 -24.61
N GLU A 28 16.53 33.12 -25.62
CA GLU A 28 17.67 32.34 -26.13
C GLU A 28 18.73 32.21 -25.04
N VAL A 29 19.23 30.99 -24.82
CA VAL A 29 20.41 30.71 -24.01
C VAL A 29 21.38 29.92 -24.89
N GLU A 30 22.55 30.52 -25.14
CA GLU A 30 23.69 29.90 -25.82
C GLU A 30 24.28 28.77 -24.97
N GLU A 31 24.23 27.54 -25.48
CA GLU A 31 24.95 26.39 -24.92
C GLU A 31 26.39 26.32 -25.46
N THR A 32 27.37 26.60 -24.60
CA THR A 32 28.78 26.25 -24.84
C THR A 32 29.03 24.77 -24.52
N LYS A 33 29.20 23.93 -25.54
CA LYS A 33 29.56 22.50 -25.41
C LYS A 33 31.07 22.30 -25.15
N ALA A 34 31.41 21.68 -24.03
CA ALA A 34 32.72 21.06 -23.81
C ALA A 34 32.73 19.61 -24.36
N PRO A 35 33.87 19.09 -24.86
CA PRO A 35 33.92 17.77 -25.50
C PRO A 35 33.99 16.62 -24.48
N ASN A 36 33.09 15.64 -24.65
CA ASN A 36 33.01 14.41 -23.84
C ASN A 36 34.18 13.46 -24.10
N LEU A 37 35.02 13.25 -23.08
CA LEU A 37 36.18 12.35 -23.06
C LEU A 37 35.80 10.86 -23.25
N GLU A 38 34.57 10.47 -22.92
CA GLU A 38 34.11 9.07 -23.00
C GLU A 38 33.87 8.56 -24.43
N VAL A 39 33.52 9.44 -25.38
CA VAL A 39 33.26 9.05 -26.77
C VAL A 39 34.55 8.62 -27.50
N THR A 40 35.70 9.15 -27.07
CA THR A 40 37.01 8.84 -27.66
C THR A 40 37.51 7.46 -27.24
N ILE A 41 37.20 7.01 -26.03
CA ILE A 41 37.63 5.70 -25.50
C ILE A 41 36.87 4.56 -26.19
N TRP A 42 35.55 4.70 -26.38
CA TRP A 42 34.72 3.70 -27.06
C TRP A 42 35.06 3.56 -28.54
N ARG A 43 35.41 4.66 -29.23
CA ARG A 43 35.90 4.61 -30.61
C ARG A 43 37.24 3.87 -30.73
N GLY A 44 38.15 4.04 -29.76
CA GLY A 44 39.42 3.31 -29.72
C GLY A 44 39.25 1.81 -29.52
N LEU A 45 38.35 1.39 -28.62
CA LEU A 45 38.09 -0.02 -28.34
C LEU A 45 37.46 -0.72 -29.54
N TYR A 46 36.48 -0.08 -30.19
CA TYR A 46 35.81 -0.61 -31.38
C TYR A 46 36.81 -0.75 -32.56
N TYR A 47 37.69 0.24 -32.75
CA TYR A 47 38.71 0.20 -33.80
C TYR A 47 39.73 -0.93 -33.59
N ASN A 48 40.08 -1.25 -32.34
CA ASN A 48 40.99 -2.34 -32.01
C ASN A 48 40.33 -3.72 -32.22
N ILE A 49 39.07 -3.90 -31.82
CA ILE A 49 38.33 -5.15 -32.03
C ILE A 49 38.07 -5.39 -33.53
N PHE A 50 37.70 -4.35 -34.27
CA PHE A 50 37.49 -4.44 -35.71
C PHE A 50 38.78 -4.77 -36.47
N ASN A 51 39.91 -4.16 -36.11
CA ASN A 51 41.21 -4.50 -36.70
C ASN A 51 41.70 -5.90 -36.31
N PHE A 52 41.39 -6.38 -35.12
CA PHE A 52 41.68 -7.77 -34.72
C PHE A 52 40.91 -8.75 -35.61
N HIS A 53 39.61 -8.53 -35.84
CA HIS A 53 38.82 -9.36 -36.74
C HIS A 53 39.28 -9.32 -38.20
N GLN A 54 39.69 -8.15 -38.70
CA GLN A 54 40.28 -8.01 -40.04
C GLN A 54 41.60 -8.78 -40.18
N ARG A 55 42.47 -8.76 -39.15
CA ARG A 55 43.77 -9.47 -39.18
C ARG A 55 43.63 -10.98 -39.03
N VAL A 56 42.64 -11.46 -38.28
CA VAL A 56 42.38 -12.91 -38.13
C VAL A 56 41.73 -13.51 -39.38
N SER A 57 41.08 -12.69 -40.23
CA SER A 57 40.44 -13.14 -41.47
C SER A 57 41.40 -13.53 -42.61
N ILE A 58 42.72 -13.40 -42.41
CA ILE A 58 43.74 -13.79 -43.40
C ILE A 58 44.23 -15.24 -43.17
N PHE A 59 43.98 -15.84 -42.00
CA PHE A 59 44.21 -17.26 -41.79
C PHE A 59 42.92 -18.02 -42.07
N ARG A 60 42.77 -18.56 -43.29
CA ARG A 60 41.85 -19.68 -43.55
C ARG A 60 42.53 -20.96 -43.05
N PRO A 61 42.17 -21.52 -41.89
CA PRO A 61 42.72 -22.79 -41.49
C PRO A 61 42.21 -23.85 -42.47
N ARG A 62 43.13 -24.63 -43.04
CA ARG A 62 42.83 -25.69 -44.03
C ARG A 62 41.94 -26.82 -43.48
N SER A 63 41.61 -26.79 -42.19
CA SER A 63 40.70 -27.76 -41.57
C SER A 63 39.81 -27.06 -40.53
N PRO A 64 38.52 -26.77 -40.86
CA PRO A 64 37.57 -26.20 -39.90
C PRO A 64 37.33 -27.14 -38.70
N ILE A 65 37.60 -28.44 -38.87
CA ILE A 65 37.51 -29.46 -37.82
C ILE A 65 38.52 -29.18 -36.70
N LEU A 66 39.74 -28.74 -37.01
CA LEU A 66 40.74 -28.45 -35.97
C LEU A 66 40.40 -27.22 -35.13
N VAL A 67 39.78 -26.20 -35.73
CA VAL A 67 39.31 -25.01 -35.00
C VAL A 67 38.15 -25.37 -34.07
N PHE A 68 37.23 -26.20 -34.55
CA PHE A 68 36.13 -26.70 -33.72
C PHE A 68 36.63 -27.56 -32.56
N ILE A 69 37.55 -28.50 -32.82
CA ILE A 69 38.16 -29.33 -31.76
C ILE A 69 38.90 -28.46 -30.75
N PHE A 70 39.66 -27.47 -31.19
CA PHE A 70 40.37 -26.56 -30.28
C PHE A 70 39.39 -25.72 -29.45
N GLY A 71 38.29 -25.24 -30.04
CA GLY A 71 37.24 -24.50 -29.33
C GLY A 71 36.52 -25.35 -28.28
N VAL A 72 36.21 -26.61 -28.60
CA VAL A 72 35.60 -27.56 -27.67
C VAL A 72 36.56 -27.93 -26.54
N LEU A 73 37.84 -28.20 -26.86
CA LEU A 73 38.86 -28.50 -25.85
C LEU A 73 39.16 -27.31 -24.94
N LEU A 74 39.19 -26.09 -25.49
CA LEU A 74 39.36 -24.87 -24.70
C LEU A 74 38.14 -24.61 -23.80
N GLY A 75 36.93 -24.80 -24.33
CA GLY A 75 35.67 -24.73 -23.55
C GLY A 75 35.64 -25.76 -22.42
N TYR A 76 36.02 -27.01 -22.69
CA TYR A 76 36.15 -28.08 -21.69
C TYR A 76 37.26 -27.80 -20.66
N PHE A 77 38.40 -27.24 -21.08
CA PHE A 77 39.49 -26.89 -20.16
C PHE A 77 39.10 -25.73 -19.23
N LEU A 78 38.39 -24.73 -19.75
CA LEU A 78 37.90 -23.61 -18.95
C LEU A 78 36.78 -24.05 -17.98
N THR A 79 35.85 -24.90 -18.42
CA THR A 79 34.78 -25.41 -17.54
C THR A 79 35.29 -26.44 -16.53
N SER A 80 36.22 -27.33 -16.90
CA SER A 80 36.82 -28.31 -15.97
C SER A 80 37.73 -27.66 -14.91
N ARG A 81 38.42 -26.56 -15.23
CA ARG A 81 39.13 -25.77 -14.22
C ARG A 81 38.19 -25.04 -13.26
N GLN A 82 36.97 -24.69 -13.69
CA GLN A 82 35.97 -24.09 -12.81
C GLN A 82 35.29 -25.13 -11.91
N SER A 83 35.19 -26.40 -12.33
CA SER A 83 34.57 -27.48 -11.54
C SER A 83 35.48 -28.08 -10.46
N HIS A 84 36.80 -27.91 -10.55
CA HIS A 84 37.73 -28.28 -9.46
C HIS A 84 37.90 -27.21 -8.37
N LEU A 85 37.17 -26.08 -8.48
CA LEU A 85 37.04 -25.05 -7.45
C LEU A 85 35.61 -24.97 -6.88
N VAL A 86 34.85 -26.06 -7.00
CA VAL A 86 33.63 -26.25 -6.21
C VAL A 86 34.09 -26.72 -4.82
N HIS A 87 34.22 -25.76 -3.91
CA HIS A 87 34.27 -26.08 -2.49
C HIS A 87 33.03 -26.93 -2.14
N SER A 88 33.29 -28.11 -1.62
CA SER A 88 32.35 -28.86 -0.77
C SER A 88 31.66 -27.88 0.18
N VAL A 89 30.37 -27.63 -0.05
CA VAL A 89 29.53 -26.92 0.91
C VAL A 89 29.21 -27.93 1.99
N SER A 90 30.14 -28.06 2.95
CA SER A 90 29.81 -28.58 4.25
C SER A 90 28.82 -27.62 4.91
N HIS A 91 27.76 -28.16 5.52
CA HIS A 91 26.84 -27.41 6.37
C HIS A 91 27.63 -26.73 7.49
N ILE A 92 27.94 -25.44 7.32
CA ILE A 92 28.47 -24.59 8.38
C ILE A 92 27.25 -23.94 9.05
N PRO A 93 27.02 -24.15 10.36
CA PRO A 93 26.00 -23.40 11.09
C PRO A 93 26.41 -21.92 11.05
N ILE A 94 25.50 -21.07 10.59
CA ILE A 94 25.70 -19.62 10.55
C ILE A 94 25.81 -19.11 11.99
N ILE A 95 27.04 -19.02 12.49
CA ILE A 95 27.36 -18.24 13.68
C ILE A 95 27.55 -16.80 13.21
N TYR A 96 26.55 -15.96 13.50
CA TYR A 96 26.59 -14.52 13.28
C TYR A 96 27.66 -13.91 14.19
N ASN A 97 28.87 -13.69 13.67
CA ASN A 97 29.84 -12.82 14.33
C ASN A 97 29.63 -11.39 13.85
N GLN A 98 29.11 -10.57 14.76
CA GLN A 98 29.09 -9.11 14.66
C GLN A 98 30.49 -8.58 14.34
N THR A 99 30.70 -8.19 13.10
CA THR A 99 31.67 -7.14 12.75
C THR A 99 30.95 -6.18 11.81
N VAL A 100 30.57 -5.04 12.38
CA VAL A 100 29.94 -3.90 11.68
C VAL A 100 30.99 -3.31 10.74
N ASN A 101 30.79 -3.48 9.44
CA ASN A 101 31.50 -2.74 8.40
C ASN A 101 30.49 -1.92 7.57
N THR A 102 30.86 -0.66 7.37
CA THR A 102 30.17 0.49 6.78
C THR A 102 29.90 0.37 5.27
N LEU A 103 29.07 -0.61 4.89
CA LEU A 103 28.51 -0.77 3.53
C LEU A 103 27.07 -1.35 3.58
N GLY A 104 26.37 -1.12 4.71
CA GLY A 104 25.07 -1.71 5.04
C GLY A 104 24.06 -0.71 5.61
N GLU A 105 24.25 0.59 5.38
CA GLU A 105 23.22 1.59 5.72
C GLU A 105 22.14 1.58 4.62
N ASP A 106 20.90 1.31 5.01
CA ASP A 106 19.74 1.48 4.16
C ASP A 106 19.57 2.98 3.86
N PHE A 107 20.05 3.41 2.69
CA PHE A 107 20.05 4.83 2.25
C PHE A 107 18.68 5.50 2.27
N TYR A 108 17.61 4.70 2.33
CA TYR A 108 16.24 5.18 2.34
C TYR A 108 15.61 5.15 3.74
N LEU A 109 16.29 4.59 4.75
CA LEU A 109 15.85 4.57 6.13
C LEU A 109 16.32 5.82 6.88
N TYR A 110 15.36 6.53 7.45
CA TYR A 110 15.57 7.66 8.35
C TYR A 110 15.07 7.29 9.75
N PRO A 111 15.96 6.89 10.67
CA PRO A 111 15.57 6.47 12.02
C PRO A 111 15.09 7.66 12.87
N PRO A 112 14.39 7.41 13.99
CA PRO A 112 14.01 8.42 14.95
C PRO A 112 15.19 9.29 15.40
N LEU A 113 14.94 10.58 15.59
CA LEU A 113 15.89 11.48 16.22
C LEU A 113 15.96 11.20 17.74
N ASN A 114 17.09 11.57 18.34
CA ASN A 114 17.30 11.42 19.78
C ASN A 114 16.70 12.61 20.55
N GLU A 115 15.38 12.76 20.42
CA GLU A 115 14.60 13.81 21.06
C GLU A 115 13.64 13.23 22.12
N GLU A 116 13.10 14.11 22.96
CA GLU A 116 12.08 13.75 23.95
C GLU A 116 10.81 13.28 23.23
N ARG A 117 10.22 12.18 23.73
CA ARG A 117 9.02 11.61 23.11
C ARG A 117 7.82 12.45 23.49
N HIS A 118 7.08 12.91 22.51
CA HIS A 118 5.81 13.60 22.72
C HIS A 118 4.76 13.10 21.73
N PRO A 119 3.47 13.06 22.09
CA PRO A 119 2.91 13.11 23.46
C PRO A 119 3.14 11.82 24.27
N ALA A 120 2.99 11.84 25.60
CA ALA A 120 3.14 10.61 26.40
C ALA A 120 1.99 9.63 26.12
N VAL A 121 2.29 8.36 25.84
CA VAL A 121 1.27 7.32 25.61
C VAL A 121 0.39 7.21 26.87
N PRO A 122 -0.95 7.13 26.74
CA PRO A 122 -1.82 6.95 27.90
C PRO A 122 -1.37 5.76 28.75
N SER A 123 -1.28 5.95 30.06
CA SER A 123 -0.68 4.96 30.97
C SER A 123 -1.41 3.62 30.92
N TYR A 124 -2.74 3.62 30.76
CA TYR A 124 -3.55 2.42 30.59
C TYR A 124 -3.30 1.71 29.25
N ASN A 125 -2.83 2.40 28.21
CA ASN A 125 -2.46 1.77 26.94
C ASN A 125 -1.03 1.21 26.91
N SER A 126 -0.20 1.65 27.85
CA SER A 126 1.21 1.25 27.93
C SER A 126 1.34 -0.16 28.50
N ILE A 127 2.05 -1.03 27.77
CA ILE A 127 2.38 -2.37 28.23
C ILE A 127 3.75 -2.34 28.92
N PRO A 128 3.88 -2.78 30.19
CA PRO A 128 5.17 -2.83 30.86
C PRO A 128 6.17 -3.74 30.14
N GLU A 129 7.43 -3.32 30.05
CA GLU A 129 8.50 -4.07 29.36
C GLU A 129 8.72 -5.49 29.91
N ASN A 130 8.42 -5.70 31.20
CA ASN A 130 8.50 -6.99 31.88
C ASN A 130 7.20 -7.82 31.80
N SER A 131 6.20 -7.38 31.03
CA SER A 131 4.93 -8.11 30.92
C SER A 131 5.11 -9.48 30.24
N ASP A 132 4.33 -10.46 30.71
CA ASP A 132 4.35 -11.82 30.16
C ASP A 132 4.00 -11.87 28.67
N ILE A 133 3.08 -11.00 28.24
CA ILE A 133 2.64 -10.94 26.84
C ILE A 133 3.77 -10.50 25.91
N LEU A 134 4.53 -9.45 26.30
CA LEU A 134 5.67 -9.00 25.50
C LEU A 134 6.80 -10.02 25.49
N ARG A 135 7.10 -10.63 26.64
CA ARG A 135 8.11 -11.69 26.74
C ARG A 135 7.75 -12.88 25.84
N LYS A 136 6.49 -13.32 25.87
CA LYS A 136 5.98 -14.42 25.03
C LYS A 136 6.03 -14.05 23.54
N ALA A 137 5.57 -12.86 23.18
CA ALA A 137 5.63 -12.39 21.79
C ALA A 137 7.06 -12.34 21.27
N ARG A 138 7.99 -11.71 22.01
CA ARG A 138 9.41 -11.62 21.63
C ARG A 138 10.08 -12.99 21.51
N GLY A 139 9.78 -13.92 22.42
CA GLY A 139 10.31 -15.28 22.37
C GLY A 139 9.82 -16.11 21.17
N LEU A 140 8.58 -15.87 20.71
CA LEU A 140 8.00 -16.57 19.57
C LEU A 140 8.35 -15.94 18.21
N VAL A 141 8.35 -14.60 18.13
CA VAL A 141 8.48 -13.86 16.87
C VAL A 141 9.85 -14.02 16.24
N GLN A 142 10.92 -14.14 17.04
CA GLN A 142 12.31 -14.32 16.58
C GLN A 142 12.79 -13.34 15.48
N GLN A 143 12.09 -12.22 15.26
CA GLN A 143 12.52 -11.05 14.48
C GLN A 143 12.47 -9.80 15.34
N PHE A 144 13.18 -8.76 14.91
CA PHE A 144 13.01 -7.41 15.42
C PHE A 144 12.75 -6.45 14.25
N PRO A 145 11.74 -5.58 14.34
CA PRO A 145 10.79 -5.41 15.44
C PRO A 145 9.75 -6.54 15.55
N THR A 146 9.06 -6.61 16.70
CA THR A 146 8.05 -7.65 16.99
C THR A 146 6.78 -7.49 16.15
N THR A 147 6.37 -6.25 15.89
CA THR A 147 5.18 -5.87 15.13
C THR A 147 5.53 -4.68 14.22
N PRO A 148 6.35 -4.89 13.16
CA PRO A 148 6.64 -3.82 12.22
C PRO A 148 5.33 -3.35 11.58
N LEU A 149 5.04 -2.05 11.65
CA LEU A 149 3.87 -1.43 11.04
C LEU A 149 4.30 -0.47 9.95
N PHE A 150 3.97 -0.79 8.70
CA PHE A 150 4.10 0.13 7.59
C PHE A 150 2.86 1.02 7.48
N VAL A 151 3.08 2.33 7.30
CA VAL A 151 2.03 3.32 7.02
C VAL A 151 2.42 4.05 5.74
N PRO A 152 1.96 3.59 4.57
CA PRO A 152 2.33 4.21 3.32
C PRO A 152 1.67 5.58 3.15
N PHE A 153 2.48 6.56 2.74
CA PHE A 153 2.08 7.95 2.59
C PHE A 153 2.31 8.44 1.17
N THR A 154 1.34 9.15 0.60
CA THR A 154 1.51 9.83 -0.69
C THR A 154 1.10 11.29 -0.64
N ARG A 155 0.02 11.63 0.07
CA ARG A 155 -0.46 13.02 0.18
C ARG A 155 -1.31 13.25 1.42
N ASN A 156 -1.52 14.51 1.82
CA ASN A 156 -2.31 14.90 2.99
C ASN A 156 -1.65 14.52 4.32
N TYR A 157 -0.63 15.31 4.71
CA TYR A 157 0.09 15.12 5.97
C TYR A 157 -0.81 15.12 7.23
N PRO A 158 -1.80 16.02 7.37
CA PRO A 158 -2.72 15.98 8.50
C PRO A 158 -3.41 14.62 8.73
N MET A 159 -3.85 13.94 7.67
CA MET A 159 -4.42 12.60 7.75
C MET A 159 -3.40 11.58 8.27
N LEU A 160 -2.20 11.55 7.69
CA LEU A 160 -1.13 10.65 8.16
C LEU A 160 -0.78 10.91 9.63
N ARG A 161 -0.64 12.18 10.02
CA ARG A 161 -0.34 12.59 11.39
C ARG A 161 -1.38 12.01 12.36
N GLN A 162 -2.67 12.11 12.01
CA GLN A 162 -3.76 11.51 12.79
C GLN A 162 -3.61 10.00 12.91
N THR A 163 -3.38 9.29 11.81
CA THR A 163 -3.17 7.83 11.80
C THR A 163 -2.04 7.44 12.74
N ILE A 164 -0.86 8.03 12.58
CA ILE A 164 0.32 7.74 13.39
C ILE A 164 0.05 7.98 14.87
N LEU A 165 -0.55 9.12 15.22
CA LEU A 165 -0.89 9.46 16.59
C LEU A 165 -1.90 8.49 17.21
N SER A 166 -2.88 7.99 16.44
CA SER A 166 -3.85 7.02 16.93
C SER A 166 -3.21 5.68 17.31
N TYR A 167 -2.31 5.15 16.47
CA TYR A 167 -1.58 3.90 16.77
C TYR A 167 -0.69 4.04 18.00
N ILE A 168 0.03 5.16 18.10
CA ILE A 168 0.88 5.47 19.25
C ILE A 168 0.03 5.56 20.52
N ALA A 169 -1.08 6.30 20.49
CA ALA A 169 -1.98 6.44 21.63
C ALA A 169 -2.58 5.10 22.06
N ALA A 170 -2.86 4.20 21.10
CA ALA A 170 -3.37 2.86 21.35
C ALA A 170 -2.30 1.85 21.82
N GLY A 171 -1.06 2.32 22.03
CA GLY A 171 0.03 1.58 22.66
C GLY A 171 1.04 0.95 21.69
N TRP A 172 0.91 1.17 20.38
CA TRP A 172 1.86 0.62 19.40
C TRP A 172 3.25 1.25 19.61
N PRO A 173 4.34 0.45 19.69
CA PRO A 173 5.66 1.01 19.92
C PRO A 173 6.13 1.88 18.75
N ARG A 174 6.43 3.16 19.03
CA ARG A 174 6.86 4.18 18.05
C ARG A 174 8.00 3.70 17.14
N SER A 175 9.00 3.04 17.72
CA SER A 175 10.17 2.54 16.98
C SER A 175 9.87 1.38 16.03
N GLN A 176 8.65 0.83 16.07
CA GLN A 176 8.19 -0.25 15.19
C GLN A 176 7.23 0.28 14.11
N ILE A 177 6.94 1.59 14.11
CA ILE A 177 6.15 2.26 13.07
C ILE A 177 7.11 2.81 12.02
N TYR A 178 6.81 2.53 10.75
CA TYR A 178 7.55 2.93 9.57
C TYR A 178 6.61 3.65 8.63
N VAL A 179 6.70 4.98 8.59
CA VAL A 179 6.04 5.77 7.56
C VAL A 179 6.77 5.53 6.24
N ILE A 180 6.06 5.11 5.20
CA ILE A 180 6.68 4.99 3.87
C ILE A 180 6.40 6.27 3.10
N ASP A 181 7.43 7.11 2.91
CA ASP A 181 7.34 8.28 2.04
C ASP A 181 7.32 7.81 0.58
N ASN A 182 6.10 7.67 0.05
CA ASN A 182 5.80 7.37 -1.36
C ASN A 182 5.28 8.62 -2.08
N THR A 183 5.75 9.81 -1.72
CA THR A 183 5.29 11.07 -2.33
C THR A 183 5.83 11.28 -3.74
N GLY A 184 6.92 10.60 -4.10
CA GLY A 184 7.62 10.82 -5.37
C GLY A 184 8.46 12.10 -5.42
N THR A 185 8.59 12.81 -4.29
CA THR A 185 9.26 14.12 -4.21
C THR A 185 10.77 14.04 -3.99
N MET A 186 11.36 12.86 -4.28
CA MET A 186 12.79 12.60 -4.11
C MET A 186 13.27 12.95 -2.69
N ASP A 187 14.26 13.83 -2.51
CA ASP A 187 14.78 14.25 -1.21
C ASP A 187 14.15 15.56 -0.68
N ALA A 188 13.11 16.09 -1.34
CA ALA A 188 12.53 17.40 -1.02
C ALA A 188 11.98 17.48 0.41
N ASN A 189 11.21 16.47 0.85
CA ASN A 189 10.69 16.42 2.22
C ASN A 189 11.82 16.32 3.27
N TYR A 190 12.79 15.43 3.04
CA TYR A 190 13.95 15.27 3.92
C TYR A 190 14.73 16.58 4.07
N ARG A 191 14.85 17.36 2.99
CA ARG A 191 15.53 18.66 2.98
C ARG A 191 14.64 19.85 3.33
N SER A 192 13.39 19.59 3.74
CA SER A 192 12.41 20.63 4.10
C SER A 192 12.18 21.66 2.99
N LEU A 193 12.12 21.22 1.73
CA LEU A 193 11.95 22.07 0.55
C LEU A 193 10.48 22.29 0.15
N LEU A 194 9.55 21.52 0.73
CA LEU A 194 8.12 21.63 0.46
C LEU A 194 7.42 22.43 1.56
N SER A 195 6.47 23.27 1.18
CA SER A 195 5.63 23.99 2.16
C SER A 195 4.57 23.07 2.76
N SER A 196 4.10 23.38 3.98
CA SER A 196 3.06 22.59 4.66
C SER A 196 1.70 22.57 3.95
N GLY A 197 1.47 23.48 2.99
CA GLY A 197 0.30 23.48 2.13
C GLY A 197 0.44 22.61 0.88
N ASN A 198 1.64 22.11 0.58
CA ASN A 198 1.88 21.20 -0.54
C ASN A 198 1.24 19.83 -0.21
N PRO A 199 0.42 19.25 -1.11
CA PRO A 199 -0.19 17.94 -0.87
C PRO A 199 0.80 16.82 -0.59
N PHE A 200 2.03 16.91 -1.12
CA PHE A 200 3.08 15.92 -0.97
C PHE A 200 4.04 16.21 0.19
N PHE A 201 3.75 17.24 0.99
CA PHE A 201 4.54 17.57 2.17
C PHE A 201 4.52 16.44 3.20
N LEU A 202 5.67 16.15 3.78
CA LEU A 202 5.85 15.24 4.90
C LEU A 202 6.80 15.87 5.91
N ASP A 203 6.35 16.12 7.13
CA ASP A 203 7.20 16.69 8.17
C ASP A 203 8.12 15.63 8.80
N TYR A 204 9.32 15.50 8.23
CA TYR A 204 10.35 14.58 8.72
C TYR A 204 10.78 14.90 10.15
N ASN A 205 10.83 16.18 10.53
CA ASN A 205 11.28 16.59 11.86
C ASN A 205 10.23 16.21 12.91
N GLN A 206 8.95 16.48 12.67
CA GLN A 206 7.88 16.11 13.59
C GLN A 206 7.75 14.58 13.74
N LEU A 207 7.78 13.84 12.63
CA LEU A 207 7.66 12.39 12.66
C LEU A 207 8.84 11.71 13.37
N ARG A 208 10.07 12.13 13.08
CA ARG A 208 11.28 11.48 13.63
C ARG A 208 11.67 12.02 15.00
N GLY A 209 11.40 13.30 15.26
CA GLY A 209 11.68 14.02 16.50
C GLY A 209 10.67 13.67 17.58
N PRO A 210 9.63 14.48 17.83
CA PRO A 210 8.68 14.23 18.91
C PRO A 210 7.96 12.88 18.76
N TYR A 211 7.57 12.48 17.55
CA TYR A 211 6.81 11.23 17.38
C TYR A 211 7.66 9.96 17.37
N ARG A 212 8.96 10.10 17.11
CA ARG A 212 9.95 9.03 17.13
C ARG A 212 9.57 7.79 16.32
N VAL A 213 8.97 8.00 15.15
CA VAL A 213 8.74 6.92 14.18
C VAL A 213 9.86 6.89 13.14
N ASN A 214 9.99 5.75 12.46
CA ASN A 214 10.92 5.62 11.33
C ASN A 214 10.25 6.17 10.07
N ILE A 215 11.05 6.70 9.15
CA ILE A 215 10.61 6.97 7.78
C ILE A 215 11.43 6.09 6.82
N LEU A 216 10.76 5.40 5.92
CA LEU A 216 11.36 4.69 4.79
C LEU A 216 10.94 5.42 3.52
N ARG A 217 11.88 5.90 2.74
CA ARG A 217 11.57 6.65 1.52
C ARG A 217 11.59 5.74 0.30
N THR A 218 10.61 5.86 -0.59
CA THR A 218 10.68 5.19 -1.89
C THR A 218 11.63 5.96 -2.84
N PRO A 219 12.33 5.27 -3.76
CA PRO A 219 13.23 5.95 -4.71
C PRO A 219 12.48 6.81 -5.74
N THR A 220 11.20 6.54 -5.95
CA THR A 220 10.29 7.25 -6.85
C THR A 220 8.84 7.01 -6.40
N LEU A 221 7.88 7.69 -7.01
CA LEU A 221 6.46 7.39 -6.81
C LEU A 221 6.14 5.97 -7.29
N LEU A 222 5.73 5.10 -6.36
CA LEU A 222 5.26 3.75 -6.64
C LEU A 222 3.74 3.72 -6.74
N SER A 223 3.22 2.93 -7.67
CA SER A 223 1.81 2.52 -7.67
C SER A 223 1.49 1.62 -6.47
N PHE A 224 0.21 1.35 -6.20
CA PHE A 224 -0.21 0.53 -5.05
C PHE A 224 0.43 -0.86 -5.10
N SER A 225 0.39 -1.56 -6.23
CA SER A 225 0.99 -2.89 -6.35
C SER A 225 2.51 -2.90 -6.19
N GLN A 226 3.18 -1.88 -6.73
CA GLN A 226 4.62 -1.68 -6.53
C GLN A 226 4.96 -1.37 -5.07
N LEU A 227 4.12 -0.60 -4.38
CA LEU A 227 4.29 -0.25 -2.97
C LEU A 227 4.09 -1.47 -2.06
N GLN A 228 3.11 -2.33 -2.36
CA GLN A 228 2.95 -3.62 -1.68
C GLN A 228 4.17 -4.51 -1.87
N ASN A 229 4.72 -4.59 -3.09
CA ASN A 229 5.97 -5.30 -3.36
C ASN A 229 7.17 -4.67 -2.64
N TYR A 230 7.23 -3.34 -2.52
CA TYR A 230 8.27 -2.65 -1.77
C TYR A 230 8.23 -2.99 -0.28
N MET A 231 7.05 -3.03 0.34
CA MET A 231 6.86 -3.47 1.73
C MET A 231 7.29 -4.92 1.92
N LEU A 232 6.86 -5.81 1.03
CA LEU A 232 7.23 -7.23 1.05
C LEU A 232 8.74 -7.42 0.89
N ALA A 233 9.36 -6.77 -0.09
CA ALA A 233 10.80 -6.82 -0.32
C ALA A 233 11.59 -6.24 0.87
N THR A 234 11.09 -5.17 1.48
CA THR A 234 11.68 -4.60 2.70
C THR A 234 11.66 -5.60 3.85
N ALA A 235 10.53 -6.27 4.06
CA ALA A 235 10.40 -7.32 5.07
C ALA A 235 11.36 -8.50 4.79
N MET A 236 11.44 -8.97 3.55
CA MET A 236 12.38 -10.03 3.14
C MET A 236 13.84 -9.63 3.39
N ASN A 237 14.25 -8.44 2.96
CA ASN A 237 15.62 -7.94 3.14
C ASN A 237 16.00 -7.74 4.61
N ARG A 238 15.01 -7.56 5.49
CA ARG A 238 15.18 -7.43 6.95
C ARG A 238 14.94 -8.75 7.69
N ASN A 239 14.74 -9.86 6.97
CA ASN A 239 14.41 -11.18 7.52
C ASN A 239 13.19 -11.15 8.47
N TRP A 240 12.18 -10.34 8.13
CA TRP A 240 10.91 -10.34 8.82
C TRP A 240 10.02 -11.44 8.24
N THR A 241 9.51 -12.30 9.11
CA THR A 241 8.51 -13.34 8.81
C THR A 241 7.13 -12.74 8.59
N HIS A 242 6.84 -11.59 9.20
CA HIS A 242 5.58 -10.90 9.07
C HIS A 242 5.75 -9.39 9.27
N TYR A 243 4.76 -8.64 8.79
CA TYR A 243 4.59 -7.23 9.06
C TYR A 243 3.12 -6.86 9.06
N TYR A 244 2.81 -5.70 9.63
CA TYR A 244 1.51 -5.06 9.53
C TYR A 244 1.60 -3.92 8.53
N TRP A 245 0.51 -3.65 7.82
CA TRP A 245 0.35 -2.39 7.10
C TRP A 245 -1.04 -1.82 7.34
N THR A 246 -1.17 -0.51 7.25
CA THR A 246 -2.41 0.23 7.43
C THR A 246 -2.47 1.41 6.47
N HIS A 247 -3.68 1.88 6.17
CA HIS A 247 -3.87 3.04 5.32
C HIS A 247 -3.56 4.33 6.09
N GLN A 248 -3.09 5.36 5.38
CA GLN A 248 -2.81 6.68 5.97
C GLN A 248 -4.07 7.48 6.38
N ASP A 249 -5.27 6.97 6.11
CA ASP A 249 -6.55 7.55 6.50
C ASP A 249 -7.32 6.71 7.54
N VAL A 250 -6.64 5.74 8.15
CA VAL A 250 -7.19 4.87 9.20
C VAL A 250 -6.79 5.35 10.58
N THR A 251 -7.73 5.32 11.52
CA THR A 251 -7.47 5.58 12.95
C THR A 251 -7.91 4.43 13.81
N VAL A 252 -7.20 4.21 14.92
CA VAL A 252 -7.48 3.11 15.85
C VAL A 252 -7.75 3.63 17.26
N LEU A 253 -8.65 2.95 17.98
CA LEU A 253 -8.87 3.11 19.41
C LEU A 253 -8.88 1.73 20.09
N SER A 254 -8.34 1.68 21.31
CA SER A 254 -8.58 0.55 22.21
C SER A 254 -10.09 0.45 22.51
N ASP A 255 -10.61 -0.78 22.64
CA ASP A 255 -11.98 -0.98 23.14
C ASP A 255 -12.00 -0.75 24.67
N GLU A 256 -12.10 0.52 25.07
CA GLU A 256 -12.08 0.91 26.47
C GLU A 256 -13.37 0.54 27.23
N HIS A 257 -14.40 0.03 26.55
CA HIS A 257 -15.60 -0.49 27.19
C HIS A 257 -15.44 -1.93 27.69
N HIS A 258 -14.47 -2.67 27.14
CA HIS A 258 -14.28 -4.07 27.47
C HIS A 258 -13.71 -4.27 28.89
N SER A 259 -14.20 -5.28 29.60
CA SER A 259 -13.70 -5.69 30.91
C SER A 259 -13.40 -7.20 30.91
N PRO A 260 -12.18 -7.63 31.28
CA PRO A 260 -11.05 -6.81 31.70
C PRO A 260 -10.47 -5.99 30.53
N TYR A 261 -10.05 -4.76 30.84
CA TYR A 261 -9.51 -3.84 29.85
C TYR A 261 -8.20 -4.36 29.22
N ARG A 262 -8.07 -4.20 27.90
CA ARG A 262 -6.85 -4.44 27.12
C ARG A 262 -6.69 -3.34 26.09
N SER A 263 -5.46 -2.83 25.93
CA SER A 263 -5.17 -1.89 24.86
C SER A 263 -5.25 -2.57 23.48
N PHE A 264 -5.41 -1.76 22.44
CA PHE A 264 -5.36 -2.22 21.06
C PHE A 264 -4.10 -3.05 20.80
N TYR A 265 -2.94 -2.51 21.18
CA TYR A 265 -1.66 -3.18 21.00
C TYR A 265 -1.55 -4.50 21.79
N HIS A 266 -2.17 -4.60 22.97
CA HIS A 266 -2.23 -5.86 23.71
C HIS A 266 -2.97 -6.94 22.91
N ASN A 267 -4.11 -6.59 22.30
CA ASN A 267 -4.88 -7.53 21.47
C ASN A 267 -4.12 -7.95 20.21
N ILE A 268 -3.36 -7.04 19.60
CA ILE A 268 -2.45 -7.35 18.48
C ILE A 268 -1.42 -8.41 18.89
N LEU A 269 -0.78 -8.25 20.06
CA LEU A 269 0.19 -9.24 20.54
C LEU A 269 -0.44 -10.60 20.82
N LEU A 270 -1.65 -10.63 21.41
CA LEU A 270 -2.37 -11.87 21.67
C LEU A 270 -2.67 -12.62 20.37
N ASP A 271 -3.16 -11.90 19.36
CA ASP A 271 -3.52 -12.50 18.08
C ASP A 271 -2.28 -12.98 17.33
N LEU A 272 -1.21 -12.18 17.32
CA LEU A 272 0.07 -12.57 16.74
C LEU A 272 0.61 -13.87 17.37
N ILE A 273 0.63 -13.98 18.71
CA ILE A 273 1.06 -15.20 19.42
C ILE A 273 0.23 -16.42 19.00
N LYS A 274 -1.06 -16.25 18.73
CA LYS A 274 -1.99 -17.31 18.29
C LYS A 274 -1.79 -17.69 16.81
N LEU A 275 -1.32 -16.76 15.99
CA LEU A 275 -1.22 -16.90 14.54
C LEU A 275 0.15 -17.41 14.07
N LEU A 276 1.24 -17.00 14.72
CA LEU A 276 2.61 -17.37 14.32
C LEU A 276 2.83 -18.88 14.17
N PRO A 277 2.40 -19.76 15.12
CA PRO A 277 2.64 -21.19 15.00
C PRO A 277 1.98 -21.81 13.74
N ARG A 278 1.00 -21.11 13.16
CA ARG A 278 0.20 -21.56 12.02
C ARG A 278 0.60 -20.92 10.69
N MET A 279 1.67 -20.12 10.62
CA MET A 279 2.04 -19.41 9.38
C MET A 279 2.46 -20.36 8.26
N ILE A 280 3.53 -21.14 8.47
CA ILE A 280 4.13 -22.04 7.47
C ILE A 280 4.68 -23.34 8.09
N SER A 281 4.27 -23.71 9.31
CA SER A 281 4.72 -24.97 9.93
C SER A 281 4.16 -26.18 9.19
N GLU A 282 4.94 -27.27 9.08
CA GLU A 282 4.49 -28.53 8.43
C GLU A 282 3.15 -29.04 8.97
N GLU A 283 2.91 -28.85 10.27
CA GLU A 283 1.62 -29.14 10.90
C GLU A 283 0.50 -28.26 10.33
N ALA A 284 0.70 -26.95 10.22
CA ALA A 284 -0.29 -26.06 9.61
C ALA A 284 -0.52 -26.36 8.12
N ILE A 285 0.51 -26.82 7.40
CA ILE A 285 0.37 -27.33 6.01
C ILE A 285 -0.57 -28.53 6.00
N ARG A 286 -0.25 -29.55 6.80
CA ARG A 286 -1.00 -30.81 6.87
C ARG A 286 -2.44 -30.62 7.33
N GLU A 287 -2.68 -29.68 8.25
CA GLU A 287 -4.00 -29.38 8.78
C GLU A 287 -4.78 -28.35 7.96
N GLY A 288 -4.20 -27.78 6.91
CA GLY A 288 -4.85 -26.73 6.12
C GLY A 288 -5.11 -25.45 6.92
N LYS A 289 -4.30 -25.17 7.95
CA LYS A 289 -4.47 -24.03 8.88
C LYS A 289 -3.53 -22.87 8.62
N ARG A 290 -2.80 -22.88 7.50
CA ARG A 290 -2.01 -21.75 7.04
C ARG A 290 -2.89 -20.52 6.81
N TRP A 291 -2.25 -19.36 6.71
CA TRP A 291 -2.93 -18.10 6.41
C TRP A 291 -2.00 -17.19 5.62
N GLY A 292 -2.57 -16.40 4.73
CA GLY A 292 -1.84 -15.40 3.94
C GLY A 292 -1.87 -14.02 4.59
N LEU A 293 -3.09 -13.60 4.96
CA LEU A 293 -3.37 -12.29 5.53
C LEU A 293 -4.32 -12.43 6.71
N VAL A 294 -4.26 -11.48 7.64
CA VAL A 294 -5.32 -11.27 8.65
C VAL A 294 -5.79 -9.82 8.58
N PHE A 295 -7.06 -9.63 8.30
CA PHE A 295 -7.74 -8.34 8.25
C PHE A 295 -8.28 -7.97 9.61
N TYR A 296 -7.97 -6.76 10.06
CA TYR A 296 -8.56 -6.15 11.24
C TYR A 296 -9.49 -5.06 10.73
N ASN A 297 -10.77 -5.42 10.54
CA ASN A 297 -11.81 -4.60 9.92
C ASN A 297 -11.46 -4.23 8.46
N PHE A 298 -11.77 -5.12 7.51
CA PHE A 298 -11.31 -5.01 6.12
C PHE A 298 -9.77 -4.92 6.06
N ASP A 299 -9.24 -4.43 4.95
CA ASP A 299 -7.80 -4.24 4.74
C ASP A 299 -7.20 -3.04 5.49
N TRP A 300 -8.01 -2.31 6.26
CA TRP A 300 -7.62 -1.07 6.96
C TRP A 300 -6.40 -1.24 7.87
N LEU A 301 -6.31 -2.37 8.55
CA LEU A 301 -5.09 -2.87 9.18
C LEU A 301 -4.97 -4.34 8.83
N THR A 302 -3.82 -4.71 8.27
CA THR A 302 -3.59 -6.06 7.77
C THR A 302 -2.28 -6.61 8.32
N LEU A 303 -2.31 -7.81 8.87
CA LEU A 303 -1.12 -8.62 9.15
C LEU A 303 -0.80 -9.48 7.92
N VAL A 304 0.45 -9.43 7.46
CA VAL A 304 0.94 -10.12 6.27
C VAL A 304 1.89 -11.24 6.66
N ASN A 305 1.64 -12.46 6.19
CA ASN A 305 2.58 -13.58 6.25
C ASN A 305 3.54 -13.49 5.07
N VAL A 306 4.80 -13.12 5.32
CA VAL A 306 5.82 -13.03 4.25
C VAL A 306 6.06 -14.41 3.62
N GLY A 307 5.97 -15.47 4.41
CA GLY A 307 6.11 -16.85 3.94
C GLY A 307 5.07 -17.25 2.88
N ALA A 308 3.87 -16.66 2.90
CA ALA A 308 2.86 -16.93 1.89
C ALA A 308 3.27 -16.43 0.49
N ALA A 309 4.09 -15.37 0.42
CA ALA A 309 4.63 -14.87 -0.83
C ALA A 309 5.90 -15.60 -1.26
N THR A 310 6.75 -16.02 -0.31
CA THR A 310 8.12 -16.49 -0.58
C THR A 310 8.29 -18.01 -0.58
N ASP A 311 7.28 -18.79 -0.20
CA ASP A 311 7.37 -20.25 -0.23
C ASP A 311 7.69 -20.74 -1.65
N ILE A 312 8.72 -21.57 -1.79
CA ILE A 312 9.23 -21.99 -3.10
C ILE A 312 8.28 -22.95 -3.85
N ASN A 313 7.45 -23.70 -3.13
CA ASN A 313 6.62 -24.74 -3.72
C ASN A 313 5.22 -24.23 -4.03
N ILE A 314 4.71 -23.32 -3.21
CA ILE A 314 3.31 -22.89 -3.25
C ILE A 314 3.11 -21.39 -3.00
N GLY A 315 4.19 -20.61 -2.90
CA GLY A 315 4.10 -19.19 -2.64
C GLY A 315 3.39 -18.46 -3.77
N VAL A 316 2.63 -17.43 -3.44
CA VAL A 316 1.89 -16.64 -4.45
C VAL A 316 2.79 -15.71 -5.27
N GLY A 317 4.03 -15.51 -4.84
CA GLY A 317 4.94 -14.53 -5.43
C GLY A 317 4.54 -13.08 -5.11
N SER A 318 4.90 -12.18 -6.04
CA SER A 318 4.68 -10.74 -5.89
C SER A 318 3.25 -10.32 -6.23
N TRP A 319 2.91 -9.09 -5.85
CA TRP A 319 1.79 -8.36 -6.43
C TRP A 319 2.05 -8.10 -7.91
N ASP A 320 1.00 -8.13 -8.73
CA ASP A 320 1.12 -7.90 -10.17
C ASP A 320 1.27 -6.40 -10.45
N THR A 321 2.47 -5.98 -10.86
CA THR A 321 2.76 -4.56 -11.07
C THR A 321 2.07 -3.97 -12.31
N PHE A 322 1.53 -4.80 -13.20
CA PHE A 322 0.75 -4.33 -14.33
C PHE A 322 -0.70 -4.02 -13.97
N ILE A 323 -1.14 -4.39 -12.77
CA ILE A 323 -2.42 -3.98 -12.17
C ILE A 323 -2.07 -2.98 -11.05
N PRO A 324 -1.87 -1.69 -11.36
CA PRO A 324 -1.18 -0.74 -10.48
C PRO A 324 -1.99 -0.27 -9.26
N TYR A 325 -3.33 -0.23 -9.34
CA TYR A 325 -4.19 0.34 -8.30
C TYR A 325 -5.39 -0.56 -7.99
N TYR A 326 -6.63 -0.11 -8.23
CA TYR A 326 -7.81 -0.94 -7.98
C TYR A 326 -7.75 -2.26 -8.75
N HIS A 327 -8.27 -3.31 -8.11
CA HIS A 327 -8.22 -4.71 -8.51
C HIS A 327 -6.87 -5.41 -8.34
N SER A 328 -5.81 -4.70 -7.92
CA SER A 328 -4.54 -5.34 -7.57
C SER A 328 -4.65 -6.22 -6.33
N ASP A 329 -5.43 -5.76 -5.35
CA ASP A 329 -5.85 -6.48 -4.16
C ASP A 329 -6.66 -7.72 -4.52
N CYS A 330 -7.65 -7.56 -5.40
CA CYS A 330 -8.46 -8.67 -5.89
C CYS A 330 -7.60 -9.74 -6.59
N ASP A 331 -6.57 -9.34 -7.34
CA ASP A 331 -5.64 -10.26 -7.97
C ASP A 331 -4.81 -11.05 -6.95
N TYR A 332 -4.16 -10.34 -6.02
CA TYR A 332 -3.26 -10.96 -5.06
C TYR A 332 -4.02 -11.85 -4.06
N TYR A 333 -5.16 -11.37 -3.57
CA TYR A 333 -6.00 -12.11 -2.61
C TYR A 333 -6.57 -13.38 -3.20
N GLU A 334 -6.95 -13.35 -4.48
CA GLU A 334 -7.44 -14.57 -5.11
C GLU A 334 -6.33 -15.59 -5.33
N ARG A 335 -5.12 -15.14 -5.73
CA ARG A 335 -3.96 -16.02 -5.81
C ARG A 335 -3.62 -16.65 -4.45
N LEU A 336 -3.77 -15.92 -3.35
CA LEU A 336 -3.62 -16.47 -1.99
C LEU A 336 -4.63 -17.59 -1.73
N ARG A 337 -5.92 -17.36 -1.98
CA ARG A 337 -6.96 -18.36 -1.77
C ARG A 337 -6.72 -19.62 -2.61
N LEU A 338 -6.38 -19.45 -3.89
CA LEU A 338 -6.06 -20.53 -4.81
C LEU A 338 -4.83 -21.34 -4.39
N ASN A 339 -3.86 -20.72 -3.72
CA ASN A 339 -2.68 -21.40 -3.17
C ASN A 339 -2.91 -21.94 -1.74
N GLY A 340 -4.16 -21.97 -1.25
CA GLY A 340 -4.49 -22.52 0.06
C GLY A 340 -4.06 -21.62 1.23
N PHE A 341 -3.89 -20.32 0.99
CA PHE A 341 -3.65 -19.31 2.01
C PHE A 341 -4.93 -18.51 2.25
N PRO A 342 -5.80 -18.92 3.21
CA PRO A 342 -6.97 -18.14 3.55
C PRO A 342 -6.60 -16.77 4.10
N ILE A 343 -7.51 -15.82 3.89
CA ILE A 343 -7.51 -14.51 4.53
C ILE A 343 -8.41 -14.64 5.76
N LEU A 344 -7.85 -14.35 6.94
CA LEU A 344 -8.55 -14.45 8.20
C LEU A 344 -9.06 -13.08 8.65
N GLU A 345 -10.02 -13.09 9.57
CA GLU A 345 -10.50 -11.89 10.25
C GLU A 345 -10.00 -11.88 11.69
N GLY A 346 -9.44 -10.75 12.09
CA GLY A 346 -8.94 -10.44 13.41
C GLY A 346 -9.72 -9.29 14.05
N LYS A 347 -9.59 -9.15 15.37
CA LYS A 347 -10.20 -8.04 16.13
C LYS A 347 -9.23 -7.54 17.19
N ALA A 348 -8.92 -6.25 17.14
CA ALA A 348 -7.97 -5.61 18.05
C ALA A 348 -8.55 -4.44 18.85
N GLY A 349 -9.60 -3.80 18.34
CA GLY A 349 -10.29 -2.66 18.96
C GLY A 349 -11.24 -2.03 17.96
N ASP A 350 -11.48 -0.73 18.08
CA ASP A 350 -12.22 0.02 17.06
C ASP A 350 -11.24 0.58 16.02
N ILE A 351 -11.57 0.39 14.75
CA ILE A 351 -10.78 0.87 13.60
C ILE A 351 -11.72 1.65 12.70
N PHE A 352 -11.33 2.87 12.33
CA PHE A 352 -12.14 3.80 11.57
C PHE A 352 -11.41 4.23 10.30
N ASP A 353 -12.07 4.05 9.16
CA ASP A 353 -11.66 4.57 7.86
C ASP A 353 -12.29 5.96 7.63
N LEU A 354 -11.48 7.00 7.51
CA LEU A 354 -11.96 8.39 7.64
C LEU A 354 -11.75 9.21 6.36
N ALA A 355 -12.66 10.15 6.13
CA ALA A 355 -12.58 11.08 5.00
C ALA A 355 -11.93 12.44 5.36
N THR A 356 -11.64 12.65 6.64
CA THR A 356 -11.07 13.89 7.19
C THR A 356 -10.43 13.62 8.55
N TYR A 357 -9.77 14.61 9.13
CA TYR A 357 -9.04 14.51 10.40
C TYR A 357 -9.70 15.34 11.52
N VAL A 358 -9.45 14.94 12.77
CA VAL A 358 -9.80 15.71 13.95
C VAL A 358 -8.88 16.92 14.08
N GLU A 359 -9.41 18.05 14.54
CA GLU A 359 -8.71 19.34 14.59
C GLU A 359 -7.35 19.28 15.33
N ASP A 360 -7.32 18.65 16.50
CA ASP A 360 -6.10 18.43 17.27
C ASP A 360 -5.96 16.94 17.65
N PRO A 361 -5.23 16.14 16.86
CA PRO A 361 -5.07 14.72 17.15
C PRO A 361 -4.23 14.47 18.42
N GLU A 362 -3.28 15.33 18.79
CA GLU A 362 -2.50 15.11 20.01
C GLU A 362 -3.39 15.22 21.25
N VAL A 363 -4.21 16.27 21.33
CA VAL A 363 -5.16 16.42 22.43
C VAL A 363 -6.26 15.36 22.37
N SER A 364 -6.75 15.07 21.16
CA SER A 364 -7.87 14.15 20.97
C SER A 364 -7.52 12.73 21.40
N PHE A 365 -6.37 12.19 21.00
CA PHE A 365 -6.02 10.78 21.25
C PHE A 365 -5.35 10.53 22.61
N PHE A 366 -4.53 11.45 23.11
CA PHE A 366 -3.68 11.18 24.29
C PHE A 366 -4.31 11.62 25.61
N GLY A 367 -5.18 12.62 25.59
CA GLY A 367 -5.86 13.09 26.80
C GLY A 367 -4.91 13.61 27.87
N LYS A 368 -5.33 13.53 29.13
CA LYS A 368 -4.53 13.99 30.28
C LYS A 368 -3.75 12.83 30.91
N PRO A 369 -2.58 13.07 31.53
CA PRO A 369 -1.75 12.00 32.11
C PRO A 369 -2.45 11.12 33.18
N ASP A 370 -3.39 11.70 33.92
CA ASP A 370 -4.17 11.04 34.99
C ASP A 370 -5.50 10.45 34.51
N GLU A 371 -5.79 10.54 33.21
CA GLU A 371 -7.02 10.03 32.65
C GLU A 371 -7.05 8.50 32.65
N LYS A 372 -8.21 7.92 32.99
CA LYS A 372 -8.44 6.47 32.99
C LYS A 372 -9.11 6.02 31.69
N ALA A 373 -9.01 4.73 31.39
CA ALA A 373 -9.78 4.13 30.31
C ALA A 373 -11.29 4.39 30.48
N ASN A 374 -12.00 4.46 29.36
CA ASN A 374 -13.42 4.79 29.20
C ASN A 374 -13.77 6.22 29.67
N SER A 375 -12.86 7.16 29.48
CA SER A 375 -13.06 8.54 29.91
C SER A 375 -14.16 9.27 29.13
N ARG A 376 -14.51 10.48 29.58
CA ARG A 376 -15.41 11.36 28.82
C ARG A 376 -14.80 11.77 27.47
N ARG A 377 -13.49 12.02 27.41
CA ARG A 377 -12.77 12.32 26.17
C ARG A 377 -12.88 11.15 25.20
N TYR A 378 -12.52 9.94 25.64
CA TYR A 378 -12.62 8.72 24.82
C TYR A 378 -14.03 8.57 24.24
N ARG A 379 -15.08 8.65 25.06
CA ARG A 379 -16.48 8.53 24.59
C ARG A 379 -16.90 9.65 23.62
N LYS A 380 -16.33 10.85 23.75
CA LYS A 380 -16.56 11.95 22.79
C LYS A 380 -15.84 11.66 21.47
N LEU A 381 -14.55 11.32 21.53
CA LEU A 381 -13.74 11.00 20.37
C LEU A 381 -14.32 9.82 19.59
N ARG A 382 -14.61 8.70 20.26
CA ARG A 382 -15.21 7.51 19.63
C ARG A 382 -16.49 7.86 18.88
N ARG A 383 -17.39 8.63 19.49
CA ARG A 383 -18.63 9.09 18.81
C ARG A 383 -18.34 9.99 17.61
N GLN A 384 -17.35 10.87 17.71
CA GLN A 384 -16.93 11.72 16.61
C GLN A 384 -16.38 10.90 15.44
N LEU A 385 -15.46 9.95 15.69
CA LEU A 385 -14.89 9.08 14.67
C LEU A 385 -15.96 8.18 14.02
N MET A 386 -16.88 7.62 14.81
CA MET A 386 -18.04 6.89 14.28
C MET A 386 -18.90 7.76 13.36
N GLY A 387 -19.14 9.02 13.72
CA GLY A 387 -19.85 9.98 12.87
C GLY A 387 -19.11 10.24 11.56
N MET A 388 -17.82 10.57 11.63
CA MET A 388 -16.97 10.83 10.46
C MET A 388 -16.91 9.63 9.50
N MET A 389 -16.82 8.41 10.02
CA MET A 389 -16.82 7.19 9.22
C MET A 389 -18.19 6.94 8.57
N LYS A 390 -19.29 7.20 9.30
CA LYS A 390 -20.65 7.14 8.73
C LYS A 390 -20.81 8.15 7.60
N ASP A 391 -20.28 9.36 7.78
CA ASP A 391 -20.32 10.41 6.76
C ASP A 391 -19.52 9.99 5.52
N LYS A 392 -18.29 9.46 5.69
CA LYS A 392 -17.48 8.87 4.60
C LYS A 392 -18.26 7.83 3.79
N ASN A 393 -19.00 6.96 4.47
CA ASN A 393 -19.74 5.87 3.83
C ASN A 393 -21.08 6.30 3.23
N SER A 394 -21.58 7.50 3.55
CA SER A 394 -22.83 8.04 2.97
C SER A 394 -22.58 9.01 1.81
N GLN A 395 -21.35 9.49 1.63
CA GLN A 395 -20.99 10.38 0.53
C GLN A 395 -20.74 9.62 -0.78
N VAL A 396 -21.03 10.30 -1.90
CA VAL A 396 -20.72 9.80 -3.26
C VAL A 396 -19.20 9.77 -3.47
N GLU A 397 -18.49 10.78 -2.96
CA GLU A 397 -17.02 10.84 -3.00
C GLU A 397 -16.44 10.44 -1.64
N ARG A 398 -15.92 9.22 -1.52
CA ARG A 398 -15.42 8.68 -0.23
C ARG A 398 -14.05 9.23 0.18
N ASN A 399 -13.24 9.69 -0.77
CA ASN A 399 -11.81 10.01 -0.56
C ASN A 399 -11.51 11.50 -0.79
N THR A 400 -12.39 12.39 -0.34
CA THR A 400 -12.27 13.85 -0.53
C THR A 400 -10.98 14.45 0.04
N TRP A 401 -10.43 13.87 1.13
CA TRP A 401 -9.16 14.28 1.74
C TRP A 401 -8.00 14.35 0.76
N GLN A 402 -8.05 13.57 -0.31
CA GLN A 402 -7.01 13.49 -1.33
C GLN A 402 -6.80 14.80 -2.11
N GLY A 403 -7.78 15.70 -2.11
CA GLY A 403 -7.75 16.98 -2.82
C GLY A 403 -7.68 18.22 -1.90
N GLU A 404 -7.59 18.06 -0.58
CA GLU A 404 -7.67 19.19 0.37
C GLU A 404 -6.47 20.15 0.26
N GLN A 405 -5.28 19.62 0.01
CA GLN A 405 -4.06 20.40 -0.16
C GLN A 405 -3.79 20.66 -1.64
N VAL A 406 -3.64 21.93 -2.02
CA VAL A 406 -3.48 22.37 -3.42
C VAL A 406 -2.33 23.36 -3.63
N ALA A 407 -1.58 23.71 -2.58
CA ALA A 407 -0.45 24.64 -2.70
C ALA A 407 0.80 23.95 -3.28
N GLY A 408 1.95 24.63 -3.23
CA GLY A 408 3.23 24.06 -3.66
C GLY A 408 3.54 24.17 -5.15
N LYS A 409 2.75 24.92 -5.92
CA LYS A 409 3.06 25.17 -7.34
C LYS A 409 4.45 25.82 -7.49
N GLY A 410 5.32 25.17 -8.26
CA GLY A 410 6.69 25.64 -8.50
C GLY A 410 7.73 25.14 -7.49
N GLU A 411 7.32 24.38 -6.48
CA GLU A 411 8.26 23.71 -5.56
C GLU A 411 8.96 22.53 -6.26
N PRO A 412 10.20 22.20 -5.86
CA PRO A 412 10.98 21.17 -6.53
C PRO A 412 10.36 19.78 -6.37
N TRP A 413 10.49 18.94 -7.39
CA TRP A 413 10.09 17.52 -7.37
C TRP A 413 8.61 17.29 -7.01
N THR A 414 7.75 18.28 -7.22
CA THR A 414 6.31 18.17 -6.94
C THR A 414 5.50 17.88 -8.21
N TYR A 415 4.27 17.40 -8.02
CA TYR A 415 3.31 17.20 -9.10
C TYR A 415 2.24 18.27 -9.05
N ASP A 416 1.66 18.62 -10.20
CA ASP A 416 0.39 19.33 -10.19
C ASP A 416 -0.69 18.42 -9.57
N PRO A 417 -1.38 18.80 -8.47
CA PRO A 417 -2.26 17.89 -7.74
C PRO A 417 -3.45 17.38 -8.56
N GLN A 418 -3.96 18.21 -9.48
CA GLN A 418 -5.07 17.82 -10.34
C GLN A 418 -4.61 16.88 -11.46
N ALA A 419 -3.48 17.18 -12.10
CA ALA A 419 -2.88 16.31 -13.10
C ALA A 419 -2.47 14.96 -12.51
N PHE A 420 -1.92 14.95 -11.30
CA PHE A 420 -1.63 13.74 -10.53
C PHE A 420 -2.90 12.89 -10.36
N SER A 421 -3.99 13.50 -9.92
CA SER A 421 -5.24 12.78 -9.69
C SER A 421 -5.85 12.22 -10.98
N ARG A 422 -5.76 12.95 -12.10
CA ARG A 422 -6.17 12.44 -13.43
C ARG A 422 -5.29 11.27 -13.88
N ALA A 423 -3.97 11.40 -13.79
CA ALA A 423 -3.03 10.35 -14.16
C ALA A 423 -3.24 9.07 -13.35
N TRP A 424 -3.52 9.21 -12.05
CA TRP A 424 -3.85 8.11 -11.16
C TRP A 424 -5.10 7.34 -11.62
N TRP A 425 -6.18 8.04 -11.99
CA TRP A 425 -7.39 7.41 -12.51
C TRP A 425 -7.16 6.73 -13.87
N HIS A 426 -6.39 7.35 -14.78
CA HIS A 426 -6.05 6.69 -16.05
C HIS A 426 -5.28 5.38 -15.86
N MET A 427 -4.30 5.35 -14.95
CA MET A 427 -3.59 4.11 -14.61
C MET A 427 -4.50 3.09 -13.92
N THR A 428 -5.44 3.56 -13.11
CA THR A 428 -6.44 2.70 -12.47
C THR A 428 -7.35 2.02 -13.50
N ASP A 429 -7.85 2.76 -14.48
CA ASP A 429 -8.70 2.21 -15.53
C ASP A 429 -7.95 1.23 -16.44
N ALA A 430 -6.70 1.55 -16.79
CA ALA A 430 -5.82 0.63 -17.51
C ALA A 430 -5.57 -0.66 -16.70
N GLY A 431 -5.36 -0.54 -15.39
CA GLY A 431 -5.23 -1.68 -14.48
C GLY A 431 -6.47 -2.56 -14.43
N ARG A 432 -7.66 -1.96 -14.36
CA ARG A 432 -8.95 -2.68 -14.42
C ARG A 432 -9.13 -3.42 -15.74
N ALA A 433 -8.80 -2.79 -16.85
CA ALA A 433 -8.85 -3.42 -18.17
C ALA A 433 -7.92 -4.64 -18.21
N LEU A 434 -6.71 -4.52 -17.66
CA LEU A 434 -5.78 -5.66 -17.59
C LEU A 434 -6.27 -6.75 -16.63
N TYR A 435 -6.79 -6.39 -15.46
CA TYR A 435 -7.39 -7.34 -14.52
C TYR A 435 -8.49 -8.16 -15.21
N LYS A 436 -9.37 -7.48 -15.97
CA LYS A 436 -10.43 -8.15 -16.75
C LYS A 436 -9.87 -9.09 -17.82
N LYS A 437 -8.79 -8.70 -18.51
CA LYS A 437 -8.11 -9.58 -19.48
C LYS A 437 -7.51 -10.81 -18.82
N LYS A 438 -6.90 -10.64 -17.66
CA LYS A 438 -6.37 -11.73 -16.84
C LYS A 438 -7.53 -12.64 -16.40
N TRP A 439 -8.36 -12.17 -15.48
CA TRP A 439 -9.35 -13.00 -14.81
C TRP A 439 -10.63 -13.27 -15.62
N GLY A 440 -10.84 -12.63 -16.78
CA GLY A 440 -12.09 -12.71 -17.54
C GLY A 440 -13.28 -11.99 -16.88
N THR A 441 -13.07 -11.29 -15.77
CA THR A 441 -14.10 -10.63 -14.97
C THR A 441 -13.53 -9.42 -14.22
N LEU A 442 -14.40 -8.57 -13.68
CA LEU A 442 -14.05 -7.52 -12.71
C LEU A 442 -14.44 -7.90 -11.27
N GLU A 443 -15.01 -9.08 -11.06
CA GLU A 443 -15.34 -9.60 -9.73
C GLU A 443 -14.07 -9.96 -8.94
N CYS A 444 -14.04 -9.62 -7.65
CA CYS A 444 -12.87 -9.84 -6.80
C CYS A 444 -12.75 -11.26 -6.20
N GLN A 445 -13.61 -12.18 -6.63
CA GLN A 445 -13.54 -13.61 -6.33
C GLN A 445 -13.79 -14.43 -7.60
N PRO A 446 -12.90 -14.34 -8.61
CA PRO A 446 -13.10 -14.99 -9.90
C PRO A 446 -13.11 -16.53 -9.81
N THR A 447 -12.66 -17.13 -8.71
CA THR A 447 -12.84 -18.58 -8.43
C THR A 447 -14.30 -19.00 -8.33
N LEU A 448 -15.19 -18.12 -7.85
CA LEU A 448 -16.63 -18.38 -7.85
C LEU A 448 -17.20 -18.47 -9.28
N LEU A 449 -16.44 -18.00 -10.27
CA LEU A 449 -16.75 -18.09 -11.70
C LEU A 449 -15.94 -19.19 -12.41
N GLY A 450 -15.27 -20.08 -11.66
CA GLY A 450 -14.52 -21.22 -12.21
C GLY A 450 -13.10 -20.90 -12.68
N LYS A 451 -12.56 -19.72 -12.36
CA LYS A 451 -11.15 -19.42 -12.63
C LYS A 451 -10.21 -20.13 -11.64
N THR A 452 -9.09 -20.61 -12.13
CA THR A 452 -8.02 -21.31 -11.40
C THR A 452 -6.67 -20.68 -11.75
N LEU A 453 -5.58 -21.15 -11.13
CA LEU A 453 -4.24 -20.65 -11.46
C LEU A 453 -3.82 -21.05 -12.88
N GLU A 454 -4.31 -22.19 -13.37
CA GLU A 454 -3.98 -22.73 -14.70
C GLU A 454 -4.65 -21.95 -15.83
N ASN A 455 -5.83 -21.37 -15.58
CA ASN A 455 -6.64 -20.68 -16.61
C ASN A 455 -6.81 -19.17 -16.34
N ILE A 456 -5.96 -18.61 -15.48
CA ILE A 456 -5.93 -17.18 -15.09
C ILE A 456 -5.65 -16.23 -16.26
N TRP A 457 -5.30 -16.73 -17.44
CA TRP A 457 -5.15 -15.95 -18.67
C TRP A 457 -5.97 -16.53 -19.84
N ASP A 458 -6.81 -17.54 -19.58
CA ASP A 458 -7.61 -18.15 -20.62
C ASP A 458 -8.75 -17.21 -21.01
N ASN A 459 -8.57 -16.55 -22.15
CA ASN A 459 -9.53 -15.67 -22.78
C ASN A 459 -10.68 -16.51 -23.36
N GLN A 460 -11.74 -16.73 -22.59
CA GLN A 460 -13.06 -17.02 -23.16
C GLN A 460 -13.85 -15.75 -23.46
N VAL A 461 -13.23 -14.58 -23.33
CA VAL A 461 -13.77 -13.31 -23.84
C VAL A 461 -13.20 -13.17 -25.25
N GLU A 462 -14.04 -13.35 -26.26
CA GLU A 462 -13.70 -13.05 -27.66
C GLU A 462 -13.06 -11.66 -27.73
N ASP A 463 -11.87 -11.57 -28.32
CA ASP A 463 -11.16 -10.32 -28.59
C ASP A 463 -11.88 -9.51 -29.67
N ASP A 464 -13.06 -8.98 -29.34
CA ASP A 464 -13.81 -8.03 -30.18
C ASP A 464 -13.34 -6.58 -29.92
N VAL A 465 -12.02 -6.36 -29.87
CA VAL A 465 -11.44 -5.03 -30.09
C VAL A 465 -10.06 -5.19 -30.71
N TYR A 466 -10.02 -5.44 -32.02
CA TYR A 466 -8.92 -4.94 -32.84
C TYR A 466 -8.95 -3.40 -32.73
N VAL A 467 -8.05 -2.83 -31.94
CA VAL A 467 -7.73 -1.41 -32.07
C VAL A 467 -7.02 -1.27 -33.40
N ASP A 468 -7.72 -0.71 -34.37
CA ASP A 468 -7.19 -0.38 -35.69
C ASP A 468 -5.92 0.48 -35.51
N GLN A 469 -4.77 -0.04 -35.93
CA GLN A 469 -3.46 0.60 -35.72
C GLN A 469 -3.23 1.79 -36.67
N ASP A 470 -4.19 2.13 -37.55
CA ASP A 470 -3.96 3.10 -38.63
C ASP A 470 -4.53 4.52 -38.37
N GLU A 471 -5.13 4.81 -37.22
CA GLU A 471 -5.73 6.14 -36.99
C GLU A 471 -4.84 7.19 -36.29
N PHE A 472 -3.56 6.90 -36.03
CA PHE A 472 -2.66 7.84 -35.36
C PHE A 472 -2.08 8.96 -36.25
N ILE A 473 -2.52 9.09 -37.51
CA ILE A 473 -2.10 10.20 -38.39
C ILE A 473 -3.29 10.73 -39.21
N ARG A 474 -4.11 11.59 -38.60
CA ARG A 474 -4.61 12.87 -39.17
C ARG A 474 -5.62 13.55 -38.24
N PRO A 475 -5.43 14.81 -37.83
CA PRO A 475 -6.50 15.57 -37.22
C PRO A 475 -7.50 15.96 -38.32
N LYS A 476 -8.73 15.45 -38.25
CA LYS A 476 -9.86 16.03 -38.99
C LYS A 476 -10.53 17.07 -38.10
N GLU A 477 -10.47 18.32 -38.53
CA GLU A 477 -11.34 19.39 -38.07
C GLU A 477 -12.78 19.05 -38.47
N GLU A 478 -13.72 18.98 -37.53
CA GLU A 478 -15.15 19.12 -37.84
C GLU A 478 -15.93 19.65 -36.63
N SER A 479 -16.78 20.65 -36.89
CA SER A 479 -17.53 21.43 -35.91
C SER A 479 -18.83 20.75 -35.46
N PRO A 480 -19.33 21.01 -34.24
CA PRO A 480 -20.58 20.41 -33.78
C PRO A 480 -21.81 21.23 -34.22
N ARG A 481 -22.79 20.58 -34.86
CA ARG A 481 -24.18 21.03 -34.90
C ARG A 481 -25.13 19.85 -34.71
N ASP A 482 -25.95 19.98 -33.66
CA ASP A 482 -27.37 19.66 -33.55
C ASP A 482 -27.90 18.34 -34.12
N ALA A 483 -28.22 17.40 -33.22
CA ALA A 483 -29.34 16.47 -33.41
C ALA A 483 -29.77 15.86 -32.05
N CYS A 484 -30.60 16.61 -31.29
CA CYS A 484 -31.49 16.04 -30.28
C CYS A 484 -32.91 16.21 -30.79
N GLY A 485 -33.61 15.09 -31.03
CA GLY A 485 -35.03 15.05 -31.34
C GLY A 485 -35.80 14.45 -30.18
N GLU A 486 -36.72 15.25 -29.62
CA GLU A 486 -37.71 14.89 -28.61
C GLU A 486 -38.83 14.01 -29.22
N SER A 487 -39.46 13.19 -28.40
CA SER A 487 -40.83 12.74 -28.61
C SER A 487 -41.56 12.61 -27.27
N GLU A 488 -42.67 13.33 -27.17
CA GLU A 488 -43.56 13.52 -26.01
C GLU A 488 -44.49 12.31 -25.76
N GLU A 489 -44.71 11.99 -24.46
CA GLU A 489 -45.96 11.66 -23.71
C GLU A 489 -47.02 10.63 -24.25
N PRO A 490 -47.96 10.07 -23.41
CA PRO A 490 -48.52 10.64 -22.18
C PRO A 490 -48.76 9.71 -20.97
N ALA A 491 -49.14 10.39 -19.89
CA ALA A 491 -49.54 9.90 -18.57
C ALA A 491 -50.88 9.14 -18.51
N GLU A 492 -50.99 8.26 -17.52
CA GLU A 492 -52.28 7.85 -16.93
C GLU A 492 -52.26 7.95 -15.40
N LYS A 493 -53.46 8.08 -14.84
CA LYS A 493 -53.88 8.81 -13.63
C LYS A 493 -54.43 7.85 -12.55
N PHE A 494 -54.39 8.34 -11.30
CA PHE A 494 -55.33 8.10 -10.16
C PHE A 494 -55.17 6.74 -9.41
N ASP A 495 -55.31 6.62 -8.08
CA ASP A 495 -56.03 7.46 -7.11
C ASP A 495 -55.54 7.27 -5.64
N MET A 496 -55.90 8.26 -4.81
CA MET A 496 -55.66 8.37 -3.37
C MET A 496 -56.75 7.70 -2.51
N LEU A 497 -56.38 7.21 -1.32
CA LEU A 497 -57.14 7.20 -0.05
C LEU A 497 -56.08 7.07 1.08
N GLY A 498 -55.86 8.01 2.02
CA GLY A 498 -56.76 8.57 3.05
C GLY A 498 -56.39 7.92 4.41
N ASP A 499 -55.48 8.52 5.18
CA ASP A 499 -55.69 9.35 6.41
C ASP A 499 -55.91 8.54 7.71
N ASP A 500 -55.05 8.78 8.72
CA ASP A 500 -55.45 9.30 10.04
C ASP A 500 -54.25 9.49 10.99
N ASP A 501 -54.03 10.76 11.38
CA ASP A 501 -53.18 11.28 12.46
C ASP A 501 -53.89 11.17 13.82
N VAL A 502 -53.17 10.90 14.94
CA VAL A 502 -53.27 11.58 16.26
C VAL A 502 -52.09 11.14 17.20
N PRO A 503 -51.38 12.08 17.88
CA PRO A 503 -50.54 11.85 19.08
C PRO A 503 -51.11 12.61 20.33
N PRO A 504 -50.38 12.76 21.46
CA PRO A 504 -49.66 11.80 22.33
C PRO A 504 -50.14 11.90 23.82
N GLU A 505 -49.75 10.98 24.71
CA GLU A 505 -49.81 11.27 26.17
C GLU A 505 -48.78 10.51 27.03
N ASN A 506 -48.35 11.22 28.08
CA ASN A 506 -47.38 10.89 29.13
C ASN A 506 -47.71 9.62 29.92
N LEU A 507 -46.68 8.97 30.50
CA LEU A 507 -46.65 8.51 31.90
C LEU A 507 -45.23 8.02 32.29
N SER A 508 -44.75 8.47 33.45
CA SER A 508 -43.48 8.06 34.10
C SER A 508 -43.72 6.92 35.13
N PRO A 509 -42.75 6.55 35.99
CA PRO A 509 -41.96 5.32 35.92
C PRO A 509 -42.40 4.23 36.93
N LEU A 510 -42.14 2.96 36.61
CA LEU A 510 -42.36 1.83 37.51
C LEU A 510 -41.04 1.32 38.09
N ASN A 511 -40.97 1.41 39.43
CA ASN A 511 -40.03 0.74 40.31
C ASN A 511 -40.01 -0.78 40.10
N LEU A 512 -38.83 -1.40 40.05
CA LEU A 512 -38.67 -2.82 40.33
C LEU A 512 -37.47 -3.06 41.25
N THR A 513 -37.83 -3.64 42.39
CA THR A 513 -37.07 -4.07 43.55
C THR A 513 -36.20 -5.29 43.29
N LEU A 514 -35.05 -5.31 43.97
CA LEU A 514 -34.16 -6.46 44.19
C LEU A 514 -34.86 -7.61 44.94
N PRO A 515 -34.37 -8.86 44.78
CA PRO A 515 -34.37 -9.83 45.86
C PRO A 515 -32.94 -10.22 46.28
N THR A 516 -32.68 -10.07 47.58
CA THR A 516 -31.65 -10.76 48.35
C THR A 516 -32.08 -12.21 48.62
N ILE A 517 -31.20 -13.20 48.43
CA ILE A 517 -31.18 -14.44 49.21
C ILE A 517 -29.72 -14.87 49.43
N ASP A 518 -29.41 -15.12 50.70
CA ASP A 518 -28.17 -15.68 51.26
C ASP A 518 -27.89 -17.12 50.82
N SER A 519 -26.62 -17.39 50.53
CA SER A 519 -25.80 -18.50 51.10
C SER A 519 -24.37 -18.43 50.57
#